data_AF-A0A1J5IAE1-F1
#
_entry.id   AF-A0A1J5IAE1-F1
#
_cell.length_a   1.000
_cell.length_b   1.000
_cell.length_c   1.000
_cell.angle_alpha   90.00
_cell.angle_beta   90.00
_cell.angle_gamma   90.00
#
_symmetry.space_group_name_H-M   'P 1'
#
loop_
_entity.id
_entity.type
_entity.pdbx_description
1 polymer ?
#
loop_
_entity_poly.entity_id
_entity_poly.type
_entity_poly.pdbx_seq_one_letter_code
_entity_poly.pdbx_strand_id
1 'polypeptide(L)'
;MIRELPRDRRVVVHGGSRYYFSGGVWYRPQGPRFAVIVPPIGLFVPFLPPYYATIWLSGVPYYYANEVYYAHRGDGYVVVEPPKGEVSQTPPPAEQMFIYPRQGQSEQQQADDRYVCHRWAVSQTGFDPTQPQGGAPEAQKGEKRADYQRAIGACLDGRGYTVK
;
A
#
# COMPACT_ATOMS: atom_id res chain seq x y z
N MET A 1 -2.32 -34.49 4.03
CA MET A 1 -2.76 -34.53 2.61
C MET A 1 -4.26 -34.73 2.56
N ILE A 2 -4.94 -34.09 1.61
CA ILE A 2 -6.41 -34.08 1.48
C ILE A 2 -6.82 -34.71 0.15
N ARG A 3 -7.92 -35.46 0.11
CA ARG A 3 -8.41 -36.10 -1.13
C ARG A 3 -9.23 -35.14 -1.99
N GLU A 4 -10.03 -34.29 -1.36
CA GLU A 4 -10.88 -33.31 -2.04
C GLU A 4 -10.77 -31.95 -1.38
N LEU A 5 -10.79 -30.90 -2.18
CA LEU A 5 -10.76 -29.52 -1.70
C LEU A 5 -12.17 -28.97 -1.55
N PRO A 6 -12.38 -27.98 -0.66
CA PRO A 6 -13.64 -27.28 -0.56
C PRO A 6 -14.11 -26.71 -1.91
N ARG A 7 -15.44 -26.55 -2.05
CA ARG A 7 -16.06 -26.17 -3.33
C ARG A 7 -15.77 -24.71 -3.72
N ASP A 8 -15.55 -23.84 -2.74
CA ASP A 8 -15.21 -22.42 -2.88
C ASP A 8 -13.73 -22.17 -3.27
N ARG A 9 -12.96 -23.24 -3.53
CA ARG A 9 -11.55 -23.13 -3.89
C ARG A 9 -11.34 -22.21 -5.09
N ARG A 10 -10.34 -21.35 -4.99
CA ARG A 10 -9.83 -20.52 -6.08
C ARG A 10 -8.63 -21.21 -6.72
N VAL A 11 -8.50 -21.11 -8.03
CA VAL A 11 -7.39 -21.71 -8.77
C VAL A 11 -6.52 -20.59 -9.33
N VAL A 12 -5.22 -20.68 -9.08
CA VAL A 12 -4.21 -19.73 -9.57
C VAL A 12 -3.13 -20.50 -10.31
N VAL A 13 -2.70 -19.98 -11.45
CA VAL A 13 -1.63 -20.58 -12.26
C VAL A 13 -0.37 -19.74 -12.10
N HIS A 14 0.75 -20.38 -11.77
CA HIS A 14 2.05 -19.75 -11.63
C HIS A 14 3.14 -20.69 -12.14
N GLY A 15 4.01 -20.20 -13.03
CA GLY A 15 5.08 -21.04 -13.63
C GLY A 15 4.56 -22.33 -14.29
N GLY A 16 3.37 -22.27 -14.92
CA GLY A 16 2.71 -23.45 -15.52
C GLY A 16 2.08 -24.44 -14.54
N SER A 17 2.25 -24.25 -13.24
CA SER A 17 1.67 -25.09 -12.19
C SER A 17 0.36 -24.50 -11.65
N ARG A 18 -0.58 -25.38 -11.29
CA ARG A 18 -1.85 -24.99 -10.63
C ARG A 18 -1.71 -25.02 -9.12
N TYR A 19 -2.15 -23.95 -8.50
CA TYR A 19 -2.25 -23.76 -7.06
C TYR A 19 -3.69 -23.53 -6.69
N TYR A 20 -4.12 -24.11 -5.58
CA TYR A 20 -5.50 -24.05 -5.12
C TYR A 20 -5.53 -23.36 -3.77
N PHE A 21 -6.43 -22.40 -3.62
CA PHE A 21 -6.58 -21.61 -2.41
C PHE A 21 -7.97 -21.81 -1.84
N SER A 22 -8.08 -22.09 -0.54
CA SER A 22 -9.37 -22.21 0.14
C SER A 22 -9.24 -21.78 1.59
N GLY A 23 -10.10 -20.85 2.03
CA GLY A 23 -10.15 -20.42 3.44
C GLY A 23 -8.80 -19.98 4.02
N GLY A 24 -7.90 -19.40 3.20
CA GLY A 24 -6.56 -18.96 3.61
C GLY A 24 -5.45 -20.02 3.52
N VAL A 25 -5.77 -21.26 3.15
CA VAL A 25 -4.79 -22.35 3.01
C VAL A 25 -4.49 -22.61 1.54
N TRP A 26 -3.22 -22.83 1.23
CA TRP A 26 -2.74 -23.15 -0.12
C TRP A 26 -2.50 -24.64 -0.30
N TYR A 27 -2.83 -25.12 -1.49
CA TYR A 27 -2.74 -26.52 -1.85
C TYR A 27 -2.12 -26.71 -3.24
N ARG A 28 -1.38 -27.81 -3.39
CA ARG A 28 -0.86 -28.27 -4.69
C ARG A 28 -1.29 -29.71 -4.95
N PRO A 29 -1.65 -30.09 -6.19
CA PRO A 29 -1.92 -31.47 -6.54
C PRO A 29 -0.66 -32.33 -6.38
N GLN A 30 -0.86 -33.52 -5.82
CA GLN A 30 0.15 -34.56 -5.63
C GLN A 30 -0.52 -35.91 -5.91
N GLY A 31 -0.46 -36.34 -7.19
CA GLY A 31 -1.22 -37.49 -7.67
C GLY A 31 -2.73 -37.29 -7.47
N PRO A 32 -3.46 -38.24 -6.86
CA PRO A 32 -4.90 -38.12 -6.62
C PRO A 32 -5.26 -37.28 -5.39
N ARG A 33 -4.28 -36.65 -4.72
CA ARG A 33 -4.47 -35.90 -3.47
C ARG A 33 -3.91 -34.49 -3.60
N PHE A 34 -4.13 -33.70 -2.57
CA PHE A 34 -3.64 -32.35 -2.40
C PHE A 34 -2.76 -32.25 -1.15
N ALA A 35 -1.59 -31.64 -1.31
CA ALA A 35 -0.72 -31.28 -0.20
C ALA A 35 -0.99 -29.83 0.21
N VAL A 36 -1.02 -29.56 1.52
CA VAL A 36 -0.97 -28.19 2.05
C VAL A 36 0.45 -27.68 1.86
N ILE A 37 0.60 -26.48 1.31
CA ILE A 37 1.91 -25.90 1.02
C ILE A 37 1.96 -24.43 1.42
N VAL A 38 3.17 -23.91 1.58
CA VAL A 38 3.43 -22.46 1.46
C VAL A 38 3.45 -22.14 -0.04
N PRO A 39 2.68 -21.13 -0.52
CA PRO A 39 2.70 -20.75 -1.92
C PRO A 39 4.09 -20.22 -2.33
N PRO A 40 4.50 -20.38 -3.60
CA PRO A 40 5.79 -19.87 -4.04
C PRO A 40 5.83 -18.34 -4.01
N ILE A 41 6.99 -17.80 -3.67
CA ILE A 41 7.28 -16.37 -3.81
C ILE A 41 7.10 -15.96 -5.28
N GLY A 42 6.45 -14.82 -5.51
CA GLY A 42 6.13 -14.33 -6.85
C GLY A 42 4.77 -14.79 -7.39
N LEU A 43 4.02 -15.62 -6.65
CA LEU A 43 2.65 -16.00 -7.04
C LEU A 43 1.72 -14.79 -6.97
N PHE A 44 1.20 -14.36 -8.12
CA PHE A 44 0.23 -13.27 -8.23
C PHE A 44 -1.19 -13.76 -7.95
N VAL A 45 -1.95 -12.99 -7.18
CA VAL A 45 -3.36 -13.23 -6.85
C VAL A 45 -4.17 -11.94 -6.99
N PRO A 46 -5.36 -11.97 -7.60
CA PRO A 46 -6.26 -10.81 -7.67
C PRO A 46 -7.12 -10.66 -6.39
N PHE A 47 -6.74 -11.33 -5.29
CA PHE A 47 -7.52 -11.37 -4.06
C PHE A 47 -6.65 -11.54 -2.83
N LEU A 48 -7.15 -11.10 -1.68
CA LEU A 48 -6.56 -11.40 -0.38
C LEU A 48 -7.39 -12.47 0.36
N PRO A 49 -6.77 -13.26 1.26
CA PRO A 49 -7.49 -14.11 2.19
C PRO A 49 -8.50 -13.31 3.04
N PRO A 50 -9.71 -13.79 3.32
CA PRO A 50 -10.75 -12.98 4.00
C PRO A 50 -10.37 -12.38 5.37
N TYR A 51 -9.38 -12.97 6.05
CA TYR A 51 -8.92 -12.60 7.39
C TYR A 51 -7.49 -12.08 7.41
N TYR A 52 -7.03 -11.47 6.32
CA TYR A 52 -5.70 -10.87 6.30
C TYR A 52 -5.57 -9.78 7.36
N ALA A 53 -4.41 -9.73 8.01
CA ALA A 53 -3.96 -8.57 8.76
C ALA A 53 -3.19 -7.63 7.84
N THR A 54 -3.28 -6.32 8.06
CA THR A 54 -2.38 -5.36 7.41
C THR A 54 -1.26 -5.01 8.37
N ILE A 55 -0.02 -5.14 7.91
CA ILE A 55 1.17 -4.72 8.64
C ILE A 55 1.92 -3.68 7.82
N TRP A 56 2.56 -2.75 8.49
CA TRP A 56 3.22 -1.60 7.87
C TRP A 56 4.71 -1.68 8.11
N LEU A 57 5.47 -1.68 7.01
CA LEU A 57 6.93 -1.60 7.02
C LEU A 57 7.31 -0.28 6.34
N SER A 58 7.93 0.63 7.08
CA SER A 58 8.33 1.95 6.56
C SER A 58 7.19 2.71 5.85
N GLY A 59 5.95 2.57 6.34
CA GLY A 59 4.76 3.21 5.76
C GLY A 59 4.18 2.51 4.53
N VAL A 60 4.74 1.38 4.09
CA VAL A 60 4.20 0.55 3.00
C VAL A 60 3.34 -0.59 3.58
N PRO A 61 2.11 -0.79 3.09
CA PRO A 61 1.25 -1.87 3.58
C PRO A 61 1.67 -3.22 2.99
N TYR A 62 1.74 -4.21 3.87
CA TYR A 62 1.86 -5.63 3.56
C TYR A 62 0.65 -6.34 4.15
N TYR A 63 0.19 -7.40 3.50
CA TYR A 63 -0.95 -8.17 3.94
C TYR A 63 -0.49 -9.55 4.39
N TYR A 64 -0.93 -9.97 5.56
CA TYR A 64 -0.45 -11.18 6.23
C TYR A 64 -1.61 -12.11 6.52
N ALA A 65 -1.48 -13.38 6.15
CA ALA A 65 -2.44 -14.42 6.52
C ALA A 65 -1.78 -15.80 6.49
N ASN A 66 -1.95 -16.59 7.55
CA ASN A 66 -1.42 -17.96 7.68
C ASN A 66 0.06 -18.07 7.28
N GLU A 67 0.91 -17.23 7.87
CA GLU A 67 2.36 -17.22 7.60
C GLU A 67 2.76 -16.83 6.17
N VAL A 68 1.80 -16.41 5.34
CA VAL A 68 2.03 -15.90 3.98
C VAL A 68 1.91 -14.37 3.96
N TYR A 69 2.88 -13.73 3.33
CA TYR A 69 2.93 -12.29 3.14
C TYR A 69 2.62 -11.94 1.68
N TYR A 70 1.79 -10.93 1.50
CA TYR A 70 1.39 -10.42 0.20
C TYR A 70 1.71 -8.93 0.13
N ALA A 71 2.30 -8.50 -0.98
CA ALA A 71 2.48 -7.08 -1.30
C ALA A 71 1.53 -6.71 -2.45
N HIS A 72 1.02 -5.48 -2.44
CA HIS A 72 0.27 -4.95 -3.57
C HIS A 72 1.16 -4.87 -4.81
N ARG A 73 0.62 -5.21 -5.99
CA ARG A 73 1.30 -5.10 -7.27
C ARG A 73 0.27 -4.99 -8.39
N GLY A 74 0.23 -3.83 -9.06
CA GLY A 74 -0.66 -3.59 -10.19
C GLY A 74 -2.13 -3.61 -9.76
N ASP A 75 -2.91 -4.54 -10.30
CA ASP A 75 -4.33 -4.77 -10.03
C ASP A 75 -4.60 -5.87 -8.99
N GLY A 76 -3.55 -6.40 -8.37
CA GLY A 76 -3.67 -7.45 -7.36
C GLY A 76 -2.52 -7.46 -6.36
N TYR A 77 -2.15 -8.66 -5.93
CA TYR A 77 -1.17 -8.89 -4.88
C TYR A 77 -0.22 -10.00 -5.30
N VAL A 78 0.99 -10.00 -4.74
CA VAL A 78 1.99 -11.02 -4.99
C VAL A 78 2.50 -11.58 -3.68
N VAL A 79 2.67 -12.90 -3.61
CA VAL A 79 3.33 -13.56 -2.48
C VAL A 79 4.79 -13.10 -2.41
N VAL A 80 5.22 -12.61 -1.26
CA VAL A 80 6.58 -12.08 -1.02
C VAL A 80 7.25 -12.80 0.14
N GLU A 81 8.57 -12.64 0.24
CA GLU A 81 9.29 -13.06 1.44
C GLU A 81 8.76 -12.31 2.67
N PRO A 82 8.86 -12.91 3.87
CA PRO A 82 8.58 -12.19 5.12
C PRO A 82 9.39 -10.88 5.19
N PRO A 83 8.75 -9.76 5.55
CA PRO A 83 9.44 -8.48 5.68
C PRO A 83 10.54 -8.59 6.75
N LYS A 84 11.75 -8.15 6.39
CA LYS A 84 12.89 -8.08 7.31
C LYS A 84 12.94 -6.66 7.87
N GLY A 85 12.51 -6.48 9.11
CA GLY A 85 12.48 -5.17 9.77
C GLY A 85 11.35 -5.06 10.80
N GLU A 86 11.29 -3.91 11.49
CA GLU A 86 10.20 -3.62 12.41
C GLU A 86 8.90 -3.35 11.65
N VAL A 87 7.86 -4.10 11.99
CA VAL A 87 6.53 -3.95 11.40
C VAL A 87 5.55 -3.44 12.45
N SER A 88 4.64 -2.57 12.04
CA SER A 88 3.54 -2.07 12.87
C SER A 88 2.21 -2.64 12.38
N GLN A 89 1.35 -3.09 13.28
CA GLN A 89 -0.05 -3.43 12.94
C GLN A 89 -0.95 -2.19 12.93
N THR A 90 -0.49 -1.09 13.51
CA THR A 90 -1.19 0.18 13.46
C THR A 90 -0.85 0.87 12.14
N PRO A 91 -1.86 1.30 11.35
CA PRO A 91 -1.61 2.16 10.20
C PRO A 91 -0.78 3.37 10.59
N PRO A 92 0.15 3.83 9.74
CA PRO A 92 0.80 5.09 9.97
C PRO A 92 -0.29 6.15 10.13
N PRO A 93 -0.14 7.09 11.09
CA PRO A 93 -1.06 8.20 11.22
C PRO A 93 -1.31 8.81 9.84
N ALA A 94 -2.58 9.03 9.50
CA ALA A 94 -2.87 9.85 8.34
C ALA A 94 -2.23 11.21 8.60
N GLU A 95 -1.16 11.52 7.86
CA GLU A 95 -0.50 12.83 7.92
C GLU A 95 -1.45 13.88 7.36
N GLN A 96 -2.41 14.29 8.18
CA GLN A 96 -3.26 15.43 7.94
C GLN A 96 -2.44 16.66 8.29
N MET A 97 -2.08 17.39 7.25
CA MET A 97 -1.42 18.67 7.38
C MET A 97 -2.45 19.72 7.83
N PHE A 98 -2.35 20.16 9.07
CA PHE A 98 -3.17 21.26 9.57
C PHE A 98 -2.50 22.59 9.23
N ILE A 99 -3.24 23.48 8.57
CA ILE A 99 -2.74 24.76 8.06
C ILE A 99 -3.52 25.87 8.74
N TYR A 100 -2.82 26.73 9.47
CA TYR A 100 -3.39 27.81 10.27
C TYR A 100 -2.91 29.17 9.77
N PRO A 101 -3.80 30.14 9.50
CA PRO A 101 -3.41 31.50 9.10
C PRO A 101 -2.70 32.22 10.27
N ARG A 102 -1.50 32.76 10.03
CA ARG A 102 -0.81 33.61 11.04
C ARG A 102 -1.23 35.07 10.99
N GLN A 103 -1.73 35.52 9.84
CA GLN A 103 -1.94 36.94 9.56
C GLN A 103 -3.42 37.24 9.28
N GLY A 104 -4.33 36.33 9.68
CA GLY A 104 -5.76 36.50 9.46
C GLY A 104 -6.18 36.32 8.00
N GLN A 105 -5.44 35.54 7.21
CA GLN A 105 -5.80 35.25 5.83
C GLN A 105 -7.21 34.64 5.74
N SER A 106 -8.05 35.18 4.84
CA SER A 106 -9.42 34.71 4.65
C SER A 106 -9.47 33.26 4.14
N GLU A 107 -10.62 32.60 4.25
CA GLU A 107 -10.80 31.24 3.73
C GLU A 107 -10.55 31.16 2.22
N GLN A 108 -10.96 32.18 1.47
CA GLN A 108 -10.71 32.25 0.03
C GLN A 108 -9.21 32.35 -0.27
N GLN A 109 -8.50 33.24 0.42
CA GLN A 109 -7.04 33.34 0.27
C GLN A 109 -6.34 32.03 0.65
N GLN A 110 -6.80 31.38 1.72
CA GLN A 110 -6.30 30.06 2.12
C GLN A 110 -6.49 29.01 1.03
N ALA A 111 -7.65 28.98 0.37
CA ALA A 111 -7.92 28.04 -0.72
C ALA A 111 -7.00 28.31 -1.92
N ASP A 112 -6.85 29.57 -2.32
CA ASP A 112 -5.99 29.98 -3.43
C ASP A 112 -4.52 29.68 -3.14
N ASP A 113 -4.04 30.01 -1.94
CA ASP A 113 -2.67 29.75 -1.50
C ASP A 113 -2.38 28.24 -1.41
N ARG A 114 -3.34 27.44 -0.90
CA ARG A 114 -3.23 25.96 -0.91
C ARG A 114 -3.12 25.41 -2.32
N TYR A 115 -3.94 25.91 -3.25
CA TYR A 115 -3.90 25.46 -4.64
C TYR A 115 -2.56 25.82 -5.32
N VAL A 116 -2.10 27.07 -5.13
CA VAL A 116 -0.82 27.54 -5.67
C VAL A 116 0.34 26.73 -5.10
N CYS A 117 0.38 26.54 -3.78
CA CYS A 117 1.44 25.78 -3.12
C CYS A 117 1.39 24.29 -3.45
N HIS A 118 0.20 23.69 -3.61
CA HIS A 118 0.06 22.33 -4.12
C HIS A 118 0.70 22.20 -5.50
N ARG A 119 0.33 23.07 -6.45
CA ARG A 119 0.89 23.04 -7.81
C ARG A 119 2.41 23.20 -7.82
N TRP A 120 2.95 24.06 -6.96
CA TRP A 120 4.38 24.23 -6.82
C TRP A 120 5.05 22.97 -6.25
N ALA A 121 4.50 22.37 -5.21
CA ALA A 121 5.04 21.15 -4.62
C ALA A 121 5.02 19.96 -5.60
N VAL A 122 3.94 19.80 -6.38
CA VAL A 122 3.87 18.80 -7.45
C VAL A 122 4.97 19.03 -8.49
N SER A 123 5.21 20.28 -8.91
CA SER A 123 6.25 20.57 -9.92
C SER A 123 7.67 20.35 -9.42
N GLN A 124 7.92 20.55 -8.12
CA GLN A 124 9.23 20.30 -7.51
C GLN A 124 9.52 18.81 -7.32
N THR A 125 8.50 18.00 -7.03
CA THR A 125 8.70 16.63 -6.53
C THR A 125 8.28 15.56 -7.54
N GLY A 126 7.40 15.91 -8.49
CA GLY A 126 6.75 14.96 -9.39
C GLY A 126 5.73 14.05 -8.69
N PHE A 127 5.35 14.35 -7.45
CA PHE A 127 4.36 13.60 -6.69
C PHE A 127 3.07 14.40 -6.55
N ASP A 128 1.94 13.79 -6.94
CA ASP A 128 0.61 14.41 -6.88
C ASP A 128 -0.32 13.59 -5.96
N PRO A 129 -0.60 14.05 -4.72
CA PRO A 129 -1.41 13.29 -3.77
C PRO A 129 -2.88 13.10 -4.21
N THR A 130 -3.34 13.82 -5.23
CA THR A 130 -4.69 13.64 -5.79
C THR A 130 -4.80 12.44 -6.74
N GLN A 131 -3.65 11.90 -7.19
CA GLN A 131 -3.61 10.74 -8.08
C GLN A 131 -3.48 9.41 -7.33
N PRO A 132 -3.99 8.30 -7.88
CA PRO A 132 -3.73 6.97 -7.36
C PRO A 132 -2.22 6.72 -7.22
N GLN A 133 -1.82 6.26 -6.03
CA GLN A 133 -0.41 6.07 -5.64
C GLN A 133 0.49 7.32 -5.72
N GLY A 134 -0.06 8.50 -5.98
CA GLY A 134 0.69 9.74 -6.09
C GLY A 134 1.46 9.95 -7.39
N GLY A 135 1.20 9.11 -8.41
CA GLY A 135 1.95 9.12 -9.68
C GLY A 135 3.38 8.56 -9.59
N ALA A 136 3.76 7.96 -8.46
CA ALA A 136 5.10 7.43 -8.20
C ALA A 136 5.11 5.90 -8.03
N PRO A 137 6.22 5.21 -8.37
CA PRO A 137 6.38 3.79 -8.08
C PRO A 137 6.27 3.50 -6.58
N GLU A 138 5.66 2.36 -6.23
CA GLU A 138 5.43 1.94 -4.83
C GLU A 138 6.67 2.01 -3.93
N ALA A 139 7.83 1.63 -4.46
CA ALA A 139 9.10 1.66 -3.75
C ALA A 139 9.58 3.08 -3.38
N GLN A 140 9.20 4.10 -4.16
CA GLN A 140 9.63 5.49 -3.97
C GLN A 140 8.54 6.38 -3.36
N LYS A 141 7.34 5.83 -3.16
CA LYS A 141 6.15 6.57 -2.74
C LYS A 141 6.33 7.27 -1.40
N GLY A 142 6.98 6.62 -0.43
CA GLY A 142 7.22 7.20 0.89
C GLY A 142 8.11 8.45 0.84
N GLU A 143 9.24 8.35 0.14
CA GLU A 143 10.19 9.45 -0.05
C GLU A 143 9.54 10.61 -0.81
N LYS A 144 8.91 10.32 -1.96
CA LYS A 144 8.22 11.30 -2.80
C LYS A 144 7.10 12.03 -2.06
N ARG A 145 6.36 11.33 -1.21
CA ARG A 145 5.34 11.93 -0.34
C ARG A 145 5.95 12.86 0.70
N ALA A 146 7.03 12.45 1.36
CA ALA A 146 7.73 13.27 2.34
C ALA A 146 8.32 14.54 1.70
N ASP A 147 8.89 14.44 0.50
CA ASP A 147 9.36 15.58 -0.29
C ASP A 147 8.22 16.54 -0.62
N TYR A 148 7.09 16.01 -1.08
CA TYR A 148 5.90 16.82 -1.38
C TYR A 148 5.43 17.59 -0.15
N GLN A 149 5.35 16.94 1.01
CA GLN A 149 4.94 17.57 2.27
C GLN A 149 5.90 18.67 2.72
N ARG A 150 7.21 18.45 2.60
CA ARG A 150 8.21 19.49 2.88
C ARG A 150 8.06 20.68 1.94
N ALA A 151 7.85 20.43 0.64
CA ALA A 151 7.67 21.48 -0.35
C ALA A 151 6.40 22.31 -0.09
N ILE A 152 5.23 21.67 0.00
CA ILE A 152 3.99 22.42 0.24
C ILE A 152 4.02 23.16 1.59
N GLY A 153 4.62 22.54 2.62
CA GLY A 153 4.83 23.17 3.92
C GLY A 153 5.68 24.44 3.84
N ALA A 154 6.81 24.39 3.12
CA ALA A 154 7.68 25.55 2.93
C ALA A 154 7.00 26.69 2.15
N CYS A 155 6.23 26.35 1.11
CA CYS A 155 5.49 27.36 0.34
C CYS A 155 4.43 28.06 1.20
N LEU A 156 3.67 27.30 2.00
CA LEU A 156 2.65 27.84 2.88
C LEU A 156 3.26 28.64 4.03
N ASP A 157 4.38 28.19 4.59
CA ASP A 157 5.11 28.94 5.61
C ASP A 157 5.57 30.31 5.08
N GLY A 158 6.13 30.35 3.88
CA GLY A 158 6.49 31.61 3.20
C GLY A 158 5.31 32.56 2.95
N ARG A 159 4.08 32.03 2.89
CA ARG A 159 2.82 32.80 2.75
C ARG A 159 2.15 33.16 4.07
N GLY A 160 2.82 32.89 5.19
CA GLY A 160 2.32 33.25 6.51
C GLY A 160 1.36 32.22 7.11
N TYR A 161 1.48 30.94 6.75
CA TYR A 161 0.73 29.86 7.38
C TYR A 161 1.61 29.03 8.31
N THR A 162 1.06 28.64 9.45
CA THR A 162 1.67 27.60 10.28
C THR A 162 1.15 26.24 9.84
N VAL A 163 2.08 25.33 9.59
CA VAL A 163 1.79 23.96 9.13
C VAL A 163 2.15 22.98 10.24
N LYS A 164 1.23 22.09 10.62
CA LYS A 164 1.36 21.11 11.70
C LYS A 164 1.01 19.71 11.22
#